data_AF-A0A4R9W4E2-F1
#
_entry.id   AF-A0A4R9W4E2-F1
#
_cell.length_a   1.000
_cell.length_b   1.000
_cell.length_c   1.000
_cell.angle_alpha   90.00
_cell.angle_beta   90.00
_cell.angle_gamma   90.00
#
_symmetry.space_group_name_H-M   'P 1'
#
loop_
_entity.id
_entity.type
_entity.pdbx_description
1 polymer ?
#
loop_
_entity_poly.entity_id
_entity_poly.type
_entity_poly.pdbx_seq_one_letter_code
_entity_poly.pdbx_strand_id
1 'polypeptide(L)'
;MAVEMACSTGGAQEADSVADLIAAHRRAISELECLGKRLMHAEEAETELIGPWLDAAMKNETVIRRQAAIAPVANVGELKMKAAYFKRLMNNGWCDVDADDLQELLRSFAELPT
;
A
#
# COMPACT_ATOMS: atom_id res chain seq x y z
N MET A 1 7.62 38.50 18.67
CA MET A 1 6.47 37.69 18.20
C MET A 1 7.02 36.33 17.81
N ALA A 2 6.66 35.30 18.59
CA ALA A 2 7.13 33.94 18.40
C ALA A 2 5.98 33.15 17.77
N VAL A 3 6.23 32.54 16.60
CA VAL A 3 5.27 31.64 15.96
C VAL A 3 5.58 30.25 16.48
N GLU A 4 4.68 29.72 17.30
CA GLU A 4 4.70 28.34 17.77
C GLU A 4 4.49 27.41 16.59
N MET A 5 5.53 26.63 16.25
CA MET A 5 5.36 25.43 15.45
C MET A 5 5.00 24.28 16.40
N ALA A 6 3.74 24.22 16.78
CA ALA A 6 3.16 23.05 17.41
C ALA A 6 2.66 22.09 16.32
N CYS A 7 3.52 21.14 15.94
CA CYS A 7 3.07 19.87 15.36
C CYS A 7 3.77 18.75 16.11
N SER A 8 3.47 18.67 17.41
CA SER A 8 3.58 17.44 18.16
C SER A 8 2.48 16.50 17.69
N THR A 9 2.83 15.56 16.80
CA THR A 9 2.18 14.25 16.78
C THR A 9 3.24 13.20 17.10
N GLY A 10 3.72 13.25 18.33
CA GLY A 10 4.16 12.06 19.04
C GLY A 10 2.92 11.23 19.40
N GLY A 11 2.30 10.62 18.39
CA GLY A 11 1.40 9.50 18.59
C GLY A 11 2.22 8.26 18.34
N ALA A 12 2.31 7.36 19.32
CA ALA A 12 2.70 5.99 19.03
C ALA A 12 1.80 5.54 17.87
N GLN A 13 2.42 5.28 16.72
CA GLN A 13 1.73 4.74 15.57
C GLN A 13 1.15 3.41 16.04
N GLU A 14 -0.15 3.37 16.36
CA GLU A 14 -0.86 2.10 16.42
C GLU A 14 -0.51 1.42 15.12
N ALA A 15 0.20 0.30 15.20
CA ALA A 15 0.52 -0.47 14.02
C ALA A 15 -0.83 -0.82 13.39
N ASP A 16 -1.16 -0.16 12.27
CA ASP A 16 -2.36 -0.44 11.51
C ASP A 16 -2.47 -1.96 11.38
N SER A 17 -3.63 -2.51 11.72
CA SER A 17 -3.80 -3.96 11.66
C SER A 17 -3.54 -4.42 10.22
N VAL A 18 -3.14 -5.68 10.05
CA VAL A 18 -2.95 -6.26 8.71
C VAL A 18 -4.18 -6.04 7.83
N ALA A 19 -5.38 -6.02 8.43
CA ALA A 19 -6.63 -5.74 7.72
C ALA A 19 -6.71 -4.28 7.22
N ASP A 20 -6.27 -3.32 8.03
CA ASP A 20 -6.27 -1.89 7.69
C ASP A 20 -5.28 -1.59 6.58
N LEU A 21 -4.06 -2.16 6.64
CA LEU A 21 -3.06 -2.04 5.59
C LEU A 21 -3.54 -2.64 4.26
N ILE A 22 -4.20 -3.81 4.30
CA ILE A 22 -4.81 -4.41 3.11
C ILE A 22 -5.94 -3.52 2.57
N ALA A 23 -6.77 -2.93 3.43
CA ALA A 23 -7.83 -2.02 3.02
C ALA A 23 -7.28 -0.74 2.40
N ALA A 24 -6.24 -0.14 2.99
CA ALA A 24 -5.54 1.01 2.45
C ALA A 24 -4.95 0.71 1.07
N HIS A 25 -4.30 -0.45 0.91
CA HIS A 25 -3.75 -0.87 -0.38
C HIS A 25 -4.81 -1.01 -1.47
N ARG A 26 -5.97 -1.58 -1.14
CA ARG A 26 -7.08 -1.69 -2.10
C ARG A 26 -7.62 -0.32 -2.54
N ARG A 27 -7.64 0.65 -1.63
CA ARG A 27 -8.03 2.03 -1.97
C ARG A 27 -6.99 2.67 -2.90
N ALA A 28 -5.70 2.47 -2.63
CA ALA A 28 -4.62 2.96 -3.51
C ALA A 28 -4.70 2.35 -4.92
N ILE A 29 -4.94 1.04 -5.05
CA ILE A 29 -5.18 0.40 -6.36
C ILE A 29 -6.41 1.02 -7.05
N SER A 30 -7.51 1.24 -6.32
CA SER A 30 -8.73 1.81 -6.91
C SER A 30 -8.50 3.24 -7.43
N GLU A 31 -7.68 4.02 -6.72
CA GLU A 31 -7.27 5.35 -7.15
C GLU A 31 -6.39 5.30 -8.41
N LEU A 32 -5.44 4.37 -8.47
CA LEU A 32 -4.61 4.12 -9.66
C LEU A 32 -5.45 3.74 -10.88
N GLU A 33 -6.40 2.81 -10.71
CA GLU A 33 -7.31 2.43 -11.79
C GLU A 33 -8.16 3.61 -12.28
N CYS A 34 -8.59 4.48 -11.36
CA CYS A 34 -9.37 5.67 -11.68
C CYS A 34 -8.54 6.69 -12.47
N LEU A 35 -7.33 7.00 -11.98
CA LEU A 35 -6.41 7.92 -12.66
C LEU A 35 -5.95 7.36 -14.01
N GLY A 36 -5.67 6.07 -14.10
CA GLY A 36 -5.33 5.39 -15.36
C GLY A 36 -6.45 5.47 -16.39
N LYS A 37 -7.70 5.23 -15.99
CA LYS A 37 -8.87 5.41 -16.88
C LYS A 37 -9.03 6.85 -17.34
N ARG A 38 -8.85 7.81 -16.43
CA ARG A 38 -8.91 9.24 -16.78
C ARG A 38 -7.81 9.61 -17.78
N LEU A 39 -6.59 9.13 -17.55
CA LEU A 39 -5.46 9.36 -18.45
C LEU A 39 -5.72 8.79 -19.85
N MET A 40 -6.32 7.62 -19.97
CA MET A 40 -6.69 7.01 -21.27
C MET A 40 -7.67 7.87 -22.10
N HIS A 41 -8.42 8.76 -21.45
CA HIS A 41 -9.41 9.62 -22.09
C HIS A 41 -9.03 11.11 -22.08
N ALA A 42 -7.87 11.44 -21.51
CA ALA A 42 -7.42 12.81 -21.36
C ALA A 42 -6.88 13.37 -22.68
N GLU A 43 -7.19 14.63 -22.97
CA GLU A 43 -6.50 15.40 -24.02
C GLU A 43 -5.08 15.78 -23.55
N GLU A 44 -4.21 16.24 -24.45
CA GLU A 44 -2.79 16.51 -24.14
C GLU A 44 -2.60 17.45 -22.94
N ALA A 45 -3.41 18.50 -22.80
CA ALA A 45 -3.34 19.43 -21.68
C ALA A 45 -3.76 18.81 -20.33
N GLU A 46 -4.72 17.87 -20.33
CA GLU A 46 -5.12 17.14 -19.12
C GLU A 46 -4.12 16.04 -18.76
N THR A 47 -3.47 15.46 -19.76
CA THR A 47 -2.41 14.45 -19.61
C THR A 47 -1.23 15.01 -18.82
N GLU A 48 -0.81 16.24 -19.08
CA GLU A 48 0.27 16.91 -18.35
C GLU A 48 -0.03 17.08 -16.84
N LEU A 49 -1.31 17.13 -16.46
CA LEU A 49 -1.74 17.23 -15.07
C LEU A 49 -1.97 15.87 -14.42
N ILE A 50 -2.52 14.90 -15.16
CA ILE A 50 -2.85 13.57 -14.65
C ILE A 50 -1.60 12.69 -14.52
N GLY A 51 -0.62 12.84 -15.40
CA GLY A 51 0.64 12.07 -15.36
C GLY A 51 1.34 12.15 -13.99
N PRO A 52 1.67 13.34 -13.48
CA PRO A 52 2.30 13.49 -12.16
C PRO A 52 1.46 12.95 -11.00
N TRP A 53 0.13 13.02 -11.09
CA TRP A 53 -0.77 12.45 -10.07
C TRP A 53 -0.77 10.93 -10.11
N LEU A 54 -0.74 10.33 -11.30
CA LEU A 54 -0.60 8.90 -11.47
C LEU A 54 0.74 8.41 -10.89
N ASP A 55 1.84 9.10 -11.17
CA ASP A 55 3.15 8.77 -10.62
C ASP A 55 3.18 8.85 -9.08
N ALA A 56 2.54 9.88 -8.51
CA ALA A 56 2.42 10.01 -7.06
C ALA A 56 1.58 8.89 -6.44
N ALA A 57 0.46 8.53 -7.08
CA ALA A 57 -0.40 7.42 -6.65
C ALA A 57 0.34 6.07 -6.75
N MET A 58 1.18 5.87 -7.77
CA MET A 58 1.98 4.64 -7.92
C MET A 58 2.99 4.51 -6.79
N LYS A 59 3.69 5.59 -6.46
CA LYS A 59 4.61 5.62 -5.30
C LYS A 59 3.89 5.32 -4.00
N ASN A 60 2.70 5.89 -3.81
CA ASN A 60 1.89 5.66 -2.62
C ASN A 60 1.44 4.19 -2.51
N GLU A 61 0.99 3.59 -3.61
CA GLU A 61 0.66 2.15 -3.64
C GLU A 61 1.85 1.29 -3.22
N THR A 62 3.04 1.52 -3.79
CA THR A 62 4.25 0.76 -3.47
C THR A 62 4.60 0.85 -1.98
N VAL A 63 4.50 2.05 -1.39
CA VAL A 63 4.77 2.24 0.05
C VAL A 63 3.81 1.41 0.90
N ILE A 64 2.51 1.50 0.61
CA ILE A 64 1.47 0.77 1.35
C ILE A 64 1.64 -0.75 1.15
N ARG A 65 2.02 -1.18 -0.06
CA ARG A 65 2.26 -2.60 -0.40
C ARG A 65 3.38 -3.18 0.46
N ARG A 66 4.49 -2.46 0.54
CA ARG A 66 5.65 -2.83 1.34
C ARG A 66 5.35 -2.80 2.83
N GLN A 67 4.60 -1.81 3.31
CA GLN A 67 4.12 -1.79 4.70
C GLN A 67 3.26 -3.02 5.00
N ALA A 68 2.32 -3.36 4.11
CA ALA A 68 1.52 -4.56 4.25
C ALA A 68 2.40 -5.81 4.27
N ALA A 69 3.43 -5.91 3.41
CA ALA A 69 4.35 -7.06 3.36
C ALA A 69 5.17 -7.21 4.65
N ILE A 70 5.68 -6.12 5.21
CA ILE A 70 6.51 -6.11 6.44
C ILE A 70 5.66 -6.36 7.69
N ALA A 71 4.40 -5.92 7.71
CA ALA A 71 3.57 -5.94 8.91
C ALA A 71 3.52 -7.33 9.58
N PRO A 72 3.82 -7.43 10.89
CA PRO A 72 3.77 -8.70 11.58
C PRO A 72 2.34 -9.25 11.62
N VAL A 73 2.20 -10.58 11.69
CA VAL A 73 0.91 -11.25 11.86
C VAL A 73 0.79 -11.76 13.29
N ALA A 74 -0.32 -11.47 13.95
CA ALA A 74 -0.54 -11.85 15.35
C ALA A 74 -1.04 -13.29 15.51
N ASN A 75 -1.67 -13.85 14.48
CA ASN A 75 -2.28 -15.18 14.53
C ASN A 75 -2.39 -15.82 13.14
N VAL A 76 -2.72 -17.12 13.11
CA VAL A 76 -2.91 -17.89 11.88
C VAL A 76 -4.03 -17.33 10.99
N GLY A 77 -5.04 -16.67 11.57
CA GLY A 77 -6.12 -16.02 10.83
C GLY A 77 -5.62 -14.86 9.97
N GLU A 78 -4.83 -13.97 10.57
CA GLU A 78 -4.16 -12.86 9.86
C GLU A 78 -3.16 -13.36 8.81
N LEU A 79 -2.39 -14.39 9.15
CA LEU A 79 -1.49 -15.04 8.19
C LEU A 79 -2.24 -15.51 6.94
N LYS A 80 -3.35 -16.23 7.13
CA LYS A 80 -4.19 -16.71 6.00
C LYS A 80 -4.76 -15.55 5.19
N MET A 81 -5.23 -14.49 5.86
CA MET A 81 -5.76 -13.30 5.19
C MET A 81 -4.70 -12.62 4.33
N LYS A 82 -3.51 -12.38 4.89
CA LYS A 82 -2.38 -11.74 4.24
C LYS A 82 -1.86 -12.58 3.07
N ALA A 83 -1.68 -13.89 3.26
CA ALA A 83 -1.25 -14.81 2.21
C ALA A 83 -2.25 -14.87 1.04
N ALA A 84 -3.55 -14.96 1.34
CA ALA A 84 -4.60 -14.94 0.30
C ALA A 84 -4.60 -13.62 -0.48
N TYR A 85 -4.35 -12.50 0.20
CA TYR A 85 -4.29 -11.20 -0.43
C TYR A 85 -3.10 -11.06 -1.38
N PHE A 86 -1.88 -11.37 -0.94
CA PHE A 86 -0.70 -11.33 -1.81
C PHE A 86 -0.76 -12.33 -2.96
N LYS A 87 -1.34 -13.53 -2.73
CA LYS A 87 -1.65 -14.47 -3.82
C LYS A 87 -2.55 -13.84 -4.90
N ARG A 88 -3.57 -13.09 -4.49
CA ARG A 88 -4.47 -12.40 -5.42
C ARG A 88 -3.76 -11.29 -6.19
N LEU A 89 -2.89 -10.52 -5.53
CA LEU A 89 -2.10 -9.46 -6.18
C LEU A 89 -1.24 -10.03 -7.31
N MET A 90 -0.49 -11.10 -7.04
CA MET A 90 0.37 -11.75 -8.03
C MET A 90 -0.40 -12.37 -9.20
N ASN A 91 -1.57 -12.98 -8.94
CA ASN A 91 -2.30 -13.72 -9.97
C ASN A 91 -3.18 -12.86 -10.88
N ASN A 92 -3.65 -11.71 -10.39
CA ASN A 92 -4.60 -10.88 -11.13
C ASN A 92 -3.92 -9.79 -11.97
N GLY A 93 -2.58 -9.72 -11.97
CA GLY A 93 -1.84 -8.67 -12.66
C GLY A 93 -2.16 -7.26 -12.14
N TRP A 94 -2.58 -7.15 -10.87
CA TRP A 94 -3.00 -5.88 -10.28
C TRP A 94 -1.82 -4.99 -9.90
N CYS A 95 -0.70 -5.59 -9.50
CA CYS A 95 0.54 -4.88 -9.24
C CYS A 95 1.71 -5.87 -9.34
N ASP A 96 2.85 -5.40 -9.85
CA ASP A 96 4.10 -6.14 -9.78
C ASP A 96 4.56 -6.16 -8.32
N VAL A 97 4.58 -7.36 -7.72
CA VAL A 97 5.11 -7.53 -6.36
C VAL A 97 6.61 -7.74 -6.47
N ASP A 98 7.37 -6.78 -5.93
CA ASP A 98 8.83 -6.85 -5.94
C ASP A 98 9.36 -8.04 -5.13
N ALA A 99 10.51 -8.58 -5.53
CA ALA A 99 11.14 -9.71 -4.86
C ALA A 99 11.41 -9.44 -3.37
N ASP A 100 11.79 -8.19 -3.04
CA ASP A 100 11.98 -7.75 -1.66
C ASP A 100 10.69 -7.85 -0.86
N ASP A 101 9.55 -7.49 -1.44
CA ASP A 101 8.26 -7.52 -0.72
C ASP A 101 7.80 -8.96 -0.51
N LEU A 102 8.13 -9.88 -1.43
CA LEU A 102 7.93 -11.31 -1.20
C LEU A 102 8.84 -11.82 -0.07
N GLN A 103 10.08 -11.35 0.01
CA GLN A 103 10.98 -11.72 1.10
C GLN A 103 10.46 -11.20 2.45
N GLU A 104 10.02 -9.95 2.52
CA GLU A 104 9.41 -9.38 3.74
C GLU A 104 8.13 -10.11 4.12
N LEU A 105 7.29 -10.45 3.14
CA LEU A 105 6.09 -11.25 3.35
C LEU A 105 6.43 -12.60 4.02
N LEU A 106 7.41 -13.33 3.47
CA LEU A 106 7.84 -14.62 4.02
C LEU A 106 8.45 -14.47 5.41
N ARG A 107 9.24 -13.41 5.64
CA ARG A 107 9.80 -13.09 6.97
C ARG A 107 8.69 -12.86 7.99
N SER A 108 7.68 -12.06 7.65
CA SER A 108 6.55 -11.79 8.54
C SER A 108 5.78 -13.05 8.95
N PHE A 109 5.76 -14.08 8.10
CA PHE A 109 5.14 -15.37 8.42
C PHE A 109 6.02 -16.26 9.31
N ALA A 110 7.34 -16.17 9.17
CA ALA A 110 8.28 -16.93 9.98
C ALA A 110 8.33 -16.44 11.45
N GLU A 111 7.96 -15.18 11.69
CA GLU A 111 7.92 -14.55 13.02
C GLU A 111 6.59 -14.80 13.76
N LEU A 112 5.70 -15.63 13.22
CA LEU A 112 4.43 -15.97 13.88
C LEU A 112 4.72 -16.60 15.27
N PRO A 113 4.14 -16.06 16.36
CA PRO A 113 4.29 -16.64 17.69
C PRO A 113 3.77 -18.09 17.72
N THR A 114 4.56 -19.00 18.30
CA THR A 114 4.22 -20.43 18.46
C THR A 114 3.59 -20.72 19.81
#